data_AF-A0A1J5D221-F1
#
_entry.id   AF-A0A1J5D221-F1
#
_cell.length_a   1.000
_cell.length_b   1.000
_cell.length_c   1.000
_cell.angle_alpha   90.00
_cell.angle_beta   90.00
_cell.angle_gamma   90.00
#
_symmetry.space_group_name_H-M   'P 1'
#
loop_
_entity.id
_entity.type
_entity.pdbx_description
1 polymer ?
#
loop_
_entity_poly.entity_id
_entity_poly.type
_entity_poly.pdbx_seq_one_letter_code
_entity_poly.pdbx_strand_id
1 'polypeptide(L)'
;MNNMFGGLFPTGNRDVWSRRQWFFAAWRSPGSRLLLAGFFCILTVACYSQRPGNQEVAWFDSRLLLLSHPLMQQFDPRTGRFRDTSSAPVSNGVAGLQQLDTQLAELKRELTNLNARYQKEQRNLQAVARKQADEAYLRAKAELQNRQASLEQRSVAATAVPGLPGMTGYESIEPQIREVAEDIRKVVLQLRTQFHIGVVLDVASLSPLHESLIPAPNVQTLFGNRHFFWWKKQGLREPRNIPWLEQASLFWAKHPGWGFDPVPLGGKDYRNITLQLLKIPRGGGR
;
A
#
# COMPACT_ATOMS: atom_id res chain seq x y z
N MET A 1 -35.20 -69.99 0.24
CA MET A 1 -35.90 -70.39 -0.99
C MET A 1 -35.71 -69.25 -1.98
N ASN A 2 -34.70 -69.35 -2.86
CA ASN A 2 -34.80 -69.77 -4.28
C ASN A 2 -35.78 -68.88 -5.05
N ASN A 3 -35.49 -68.26 -6.18
CA ASN A 3 -34.42 -68.30 -7.18
C ASN A 3 -34.53 -66.97 -7.97
N MET A 4 -33.55 -66.62 -8.79
CA MET A 4 -33.72 -66.55 -10.26
C MET A 4 -32.79 -65.54 -10.98
N PHE A 5 -32.11 -66.09 -11.98
CA PHE A 5 -31.62 -65.50 -13.24
C PHE A 5 -30.54 -64.40 -13.17
N GLY A 6 -29.45 -64.44 -13.94
CA GLY A 6 -29.06 -65.32 -15.04
C GLY A 6 -27.94 -64.65 -15.86
N GLY A 7 -27.26 -65.45 -16.70
CA GLY A 7 -26.55 -65.01 -17.91
C GLY A 7 -25.19 -64.30 -17.71
N LEU A 8 -24.07 -64.99 -17.94
CA LEU A 8 -23.34 -65.06 -19.22
C LEU A 8 -22.54 -63.78 -19.54
N PHE A 9 -21.21 -63.85 -19.41
CA PHE A 9 -20.19 -63.59 -20.46
C PHE A 9 -18.77 -63.87 -19.92
N PRO A 10 -17.79 -64.21 -20.79
CA PRO A 10 -16.69 -65.09 -20.45
C PRO A 10 -15.43 -64.40 -19.92
N THR A 11 -14.69 -65.19 -19.15
CA THR A 11 -13.35 -64.94 -18.63
C THR A 11 -12.30 -64.90 -19.75
N GLY A 12 -11.56 -63.81 -19.82
CA GLY A 12 -10.44 -63.65 -20.75
C GLY A 12 -9.48 -62.56 -20.32
N ASN A 13 -8.90 -62.69 -19.13
CA ASN A 13 -7.89 -61.75 -18.61
C ASN A 13 -6.49 -62.32 -18.91
N ARG A 14 -5.88 -61.89 -20.02
CA ARG A 14 -4.45 -62.06 -20.28
C ARG A 14 -3.77 -60.69 -20.31
N ASP A 15 -2.69 -60.61 -19.53
CA ASP A 15 -1.56 -59.67 -19.62
C ASP A 15 -1.69 -58.26 -19.06
N VAL A 16 -1.83 -58.17 -17.73
CA VAL A 16 -1.51 -56.97 -16.91
C VAL A 16 -0.06 -56.98 -16.38
N TRP A 17 0.81 -57.80 -16.96
CA TRP A 17 2.23 -57.87 -16.57
C TRP A 17 3.15 -57.34 -17.68
N SER A 18 3.32 -56.01 -17.76
CA SER A 18 4.53 -55.44 -18.41
C SER A 18 4.90 -54.01 -18.02
N ARG A 19 3.99 -53.17 -17.50
CA ARG A 19 4.35 -51.75 -17.21
C ARG A 19 5.07 -51.50 -15.89
N ARG A 20 5.00 -52.41 -14.91
CA ARG A 20 5.73 -52.26 -13.63
C ARG A 20 7.19 -52.71 -13.71
N GLN A 21 7.60 -53.49 -14.71
CA GLN A 21 8.98 -53.99 -14.81
C GLN A 21 9.95 -52.98 -15.45
N TRP A 22 9.47 -52.07 -16.30
CA TRP A 22 10.31 -51.02 -16.90
C TRP A 22 10.79 -49.98 -15.87
N PHE A 23 9.96 -49.65 -14.87
CA PHE A 23 10.34 -48.69 -13.83
C PHE A 23 11.45 -49.21 -12.90
N PHE A 24 11.55 -50.53 -12.70
CA PHE A 24 12.60 -51.13 -11.86
C PHE A 24 13.89 -51.46 -12.63
N ALA A 25 13.83 -51.66 -13.95
CA ALA A 25 15.02 -51.93 -14.76
C ALA A 25 15.93 -50.70 -14.93
N ALA A 26 15.36 -49.50 -15.00
CA ALA A 26 16.11 -48.23 -15.07
C ALA A 26 16.85 -47.88 -13.75
N TRP A 27 16.55 -48.58 -12.65
CA TRP A 27 17.06 -48.31 -11.29
C TRP A 27 18.40 -49.00 -10.96
N ARG A 28 18.90 -49.86 -11.85
CA ARG A 28 20.11 -50.67 -11.62
C ARG A 28 21.35 -50.25 -12.39
N SER A 29 21.27 -49.31 -13.34
CA SER A 29 22.48 -48.86 -14.02
C SER A 29 23.24 -47.82 -13.17
N PRO A 30 24.57 -47.93 -13.02
CA PRO A 30 25.36 -46.95 -12.28
C PRO A 30 25.21 -45.51 -12.82
N GLY A 31 24.99 -45.37 -14.13
CA GLY A 31 24.81 -44.08 -14.79
C GLY A 31 23.50 -43.36 -14.44
N SER A 32 22.39 -44.09 -14.23
CA SER A 32 21.12 -43.45 -13.85
C SER A 32 21.14 -42.93 -12.42
N ARG A 33 21.91 -43.57 -11.52
CA ARG A 33 22.12 -43.11 -10.14
C ARG A 33 22.89 -41.80 -10.06
N LEU A 34 23.89 -41.61 -10.93
CA LEU A 34 24.65 -40.35 -11.01
C LEU A 34 23.80 -39.19 -11.54
N LEU A 35 22.96 -39.43 -12.55
CA LEU A 35 22.05 -38.41 -13.08
C LEU A 35 20.96 -38.03 -12.08
N LEU A 36 20.40 -39.00 -11.35
CA LEU A 36 19.40 -38.73 -10.31
C LEU A 36 20.03 -38.04 -9.09
N ALA A 37 21.24 -38.44 -8.67
CA ALA A 37 21.99 -37.75 -7.63
C ALA A 37 22.36 -36.32 -8.04
N GLY A 38 22.75 -36.11 -9.30
CA GLY A 38 23.02 -34.79 -9.87
C GLY A 38 21.76 -33.93 -9.93
N PHE A 39 20.63 -34.48 -10.38
CA PHE A 39 19.35 -33.77 -10.43
C PHE A 39 18.82 -33.46 -9.02
N PHE A 40 18.99 -34.37 -8.06
CA PHE A 40 18.64 -34.16 -6.66
C PHE A 40 19.59 -33.15 -6.00
N CYS A 41 20.88 -33.11 -6.36
CA CYS A 41 21.83 -32.07 -5.94
C CYS A 41 21.46 -30.71 -6.53
N ILE A 42 21.05 -30.64 -7.79
CA ILE A 42 20.62 -29.37 -8.43
C ILE A 42 19.30 -28.90 -7.83
N LEU A 43 18.34 -29.78 -7.56
CA LEU A 43 17.08 -29.45 -6.88
C LEU A 43 17.30 -29.06 -5.42
N THR A 44 18.18 -29.76 -4.69
CA THR A 44 18.51 -29.39 -3.32
C THR A 44 19.29 -28.08 -3.28
N VAL A 45 20.20 -27.80 -4.21
CA VAL A 45 20.87 -26.48 -4.33
C VAL A 45 19.89 -25.38 -4.75
N ALA A 46 18.94 -25.65 -5.66
CA ALA A 46 17.90 -24.70 -6.04
C ALA A 46 16.93 -24.40 -4.88
N CYS A 47 16.57 -25.42 -4.09
CA CYS A 47 15.75 -25.24 -2.89
C CYS A 47 16.53 -24.64 -1.70
N TYR A 48 17.84 -24.91 -1.56
CA TYR A 48 18.70 -24.28 -0.53
C TYR A 48 19.11 -22.85 -0.90
N SER A 49 19.11 -22.49 -2.19
CA SER A 49 19.25 -21.10 -2.64
C SER A 49 18.01 -20.26 -2.34
N GLN A 50 16.90 -20.90 -1.94
CA GLN A 50 15.79 -20.25 -1.22
C GLN A 50 15.92 -20.46 0.29
N ARG A 51 17.14 -20.34 0.85
CA ARG A 51 17.27 -19.91 2.24
C ARG A 51 16.35 -18.69 2.43
N PRO A 52 15.65 -18.56 3.56
CA PRO A 52 15.16 -17.26 4.00
C PRO A 52 16.41 -16.41 4.26
N GLY A 53 17.00 -15.89 3.19
CA GLY A 53 18.27 -15.19 3.23
C GLY A 53 18.01 -13.92 4.00
N ASN A 54 18.58 -13.81 5.20
CA ASN A 54 18.62 -12.62 6.06
C ASN A 54 17.60 -11.56 5.64
N GLN A 55 16.32 -11.91 5.72
CA GLN A 55 15.30 -10.99 5.28
C GLN A 55 15.29 -9.89 6.31
N GLU A 56 15.81 -8.75 5.89
CA GLU A 56 15.97 -7.61 6.76
C GLU A 56 14.60 -7.22 7.31
N VAL A 57 14.56 -6.92 8.60
CA VAL A 57 13.40 -6.30 9.22
C VAL A 57 13.64 -4.80 9.15
N ALA A 58 12.78 -4.09 8.43
CA ALA A 58 12.78 -2.65 8.41
C ALA A 58 11.69 -2.13 9.33
N TRP A 59 11.91 -0.94 9.88
CA TRP A 59 10.85 -0.19 10.53
C TRP A 59 10.85 1.26 10.08
N PHE A 60 9.66 1.86 10.08
CA PHE A 60 9.43 3.25 9.70
C PHE A 60 8.25 3.81 10.51
N ASP A 61 8.02 5.12 10.42
CA ASP A 61 6.90 5.79 11.07
C ASP A 61 5.98 6.40 10.01
N SER A 62 4.79 5.82 9.83
CA SER A 62 3.82 6.30 8.84
C SER A 62 3.33 7.72 9.10
N ARG A 63 3.42 8.22 10.34
CA ARG A 63 3.03 9.60 10.67
C ARG A 63 4.02 10.59 10.09
N LEU A 64 5.30 10.25 10.03
CA LEU A 64 6.30 11.10 9.36
C LEU A 64 6.00 11.21 7.87
N LEU A 65 5.56 10.11 7.23
CA LEU A 65 5.14 10.13 5.83
C LEU A 65 3.86 10.95 5.65
N LEU A 66 2.87 10.75 6.52
CA LEU A 66 1.64 11.55 6.52
C LEU A 66 1.97 13.04 6.64
N LEU A 67 2.69 13.45 7.68
CA LEU A 67 3.05 14.86 7.94
C LEU A 67 3.90 15.47 6.83
N SER A 68 4.71 14.67 6.14
CA SER A 68 5.53 15.12 5.01
C SER A 68 4.81 15.07 3.66
N HIS A 69 3.60 14.52 3.62
CA HIS A 69 2.85 14.38 2.38
C HIS A 69 2.43 15.76 1.82
N PRO A 70 2.58 16.02 0.51
CA PRO A 70 2.20 17.31 -0.08
C PRO A 70 0.75 17.72 0.20
N LEU A 71 -0.21 16.79 0.10
CA LEU A 71 -1.60 17.06 0.48
C LEU A 71 -1.76 17.50 1.94
N MET A 72 -0.95 17.00 2.89
CA MET A 72 -1.07 17.44 4.28
C MET A 72 -0.66 18.90 4.48
N GLN A 73 0.11 19.50 3.58
CA GLN A 73 0.39 20.95 3.59
C GLN A 73 -0.87 21.78 3.23
N GLN A 74 -1.81 21.16 2.52
CA GLN A 74 -3.08 21.77 2.11
C GLN A 74 -4.19 21.54 3.14
N PHE A 75 -4.01 20.62 4.09
CA PHE A 75 -4.99 20.33 5.13
C PHE A 75 -5.22 21.55 6.04
N ASP A 76 -6.47 21.97 6.16
CA ASP A 76 -6.90 23.02 7.07
C ASP A 76 -7.60 22.39 8.29
N PRO A 77 -7.00 22.49 9.50
CA PRO A 77 -7.58 21.90 10.70
C PRO A 77 -8.88 22.58 11.16
N ARG A 78 -9.17 23.80 10.69
CA ARG A 78 -10.40 24.52 11.07
C ARG A 78 -11.61 23.97 10.33
N THR A 79 -11.44 23.70 9.04
CA THR A 79 -12.50 23.14 8.19
C THR A 79 -12.47 21.61 8.16
N GLY A 80 -11.35 21.01 8.54
CA GLY A 80 -11.10 19.58 8.41
C GLY A 80 -11.12 19.14 6.96
N ARG A 81 -10.61 19.97 6.04
CA ARG A 81 -10.62 19.74 4.59
C ARG A 81 -9.26 20.07 3.96
N PHE A 82 -9.01 19.53 2.77
CA PHE A 82 -7.82 19.83 1.99
C PHE A 82 -8.11 21.01 1.05
N ARG A 83 -7.40 22.13 1.22
CA ARG A 83 -7.51 23.31 0.36
C ARG A 83 -7.23 22.95 -1.10
N ASP A 84 -7.91 23.65 -2.01
CA ASP A 84 -7.76 23.47 -3.46
C ASP A 84 -8.06 22.05 -3.98
N THR A 85 -8.81 21.26 -3.21
CA THR A 85 -9.29 19.92 -3.61
C THR A 85 -10.81 19.87 -3.72
N SER A 86 -11.34 18.71 -4.16
CA SER A 86 -12.79 18.44 -4.17
C SER A 86 -13.42 18.48 -2.77
N SER A 87 -12.64 18.31 -1.72
CA SER A 87 -13.11 18.35 -0.33
C SER A 87 -13.29 19.76 0.21
N ALA A 88 -12.73 20.78 -0.45
CA ALA A 88 -12.80 22.16 0.04
C ALA A 88 -14.16 22.79 -0.29
N PRO A 89 -14.80 23.50 0.67
CA PRO A 89 -15.98 24.28 0.37
C PRO A 89 -15.69 25.36 -0.67
N VAL A 90 -16.73 25.75 -1.39
CA VAL A 90 -16.71 26.80 -2.40
C VAL A 90 -17.18 28.10 -1.75
N SER A 91 -16.36 29.14 -1.85
CA SER A 91 -16.71 30.47 -1.37
C SER A 91 -17.91 31.04 -2.12
N ASN A 92 -18.72 31.86 -1.47
CA ASN A 92 -19.85 32.61 -2.07
C ASN A 92 -21.05 31.74 -2.54
N GLY A 93 -21.16 30.50 -2.06
CA GLY A 93 -22.32 29.64 -2.27
C GLY A 93 -22.70 29.46 -3.74
N VAL A 94 -23.91 29.88 -4.12
CA VAL A 94 -24.43 29.75 -5.50
C VAL A 94 -23.54 30.47 -6.52
N ALA A 95 -23.05 31.67 -6.20
CA ALA A 95 -22.16 32.40 -7.11
C ALA A 95 -20.83 31.67 -7.31
N GLY A 96 -20.33 31.00 -6.26
CA GLY A 96 -19.15 30.15 -6.35
C GLY A 96 -19.37 28.91 -7.22
N LEU A 97 -20.55 28.28 -7.13
CA LEU A 97 -20.92 27.16 -8.00
C LEU A 97 -20.98 27.59 -9.48
N GLN A 98 -21.57 28.74 -9.77
CA GLN A 98 -21.60 29.30 -11.13
C GLN A 98 -20.19 29.58 -11.67
N GLN A 99 -19.26 30.02 -10.82
CA GLN A 99 -17.86 30.18 -11.20
C GLN A 99 -17.21 28.84 -11.54
N LEU A 100 -17.46 27.78 -10.76
CA LEU A 100 -16.98 26.42 -11.07
C LEU A 100 -17.54 25.91 -12.40
N ASP A 101 -18.83 26.11 -12.66
CA ASP A 101 -19.47 25.71 -13.92
C ASP A 101 -18.87 26.46 -15.11
N THR A 102 -18.56 27.75 -14.92
CA THR A 102 -17.88 28.56 -15.94
C THR A 102 -16.48 28.03 -16.23
N GLN A 103 -15.69 27.72 -15.19
CA GLN A 103 -14.35 27.12 -15.35
C GLN A 103 -14.40 25.75 -16.04
N LEU A 104 -15.40 24.92 -15.73
CA LEU A 104 -15.62 23.65 -16.41
C LEU A 104 -15.95 23.83 -17.90
N ALA A 105 -16.79 24.82 -18.22
CA ALA A 105 -17.10 25.14 -19.61
C ALA A 105 -15.86 25.64 -20.37
N GLU A 106 -15.00 26.44 -19.72
CA GLU A 106 -13.73 26.91 -20.27
C GLU A 106 -12.77 25.74 -20.54
N LEU A 107 -12.56 24.84 -19.59
CA LEU A 107 -11.72 23.64 -19.80
C LEU A 107 -12.23 22.75 -20.95
N LYS A 108 -13.55 22.57 -21.07
CA LYS A 108 -14.14 21.82 -22.19
C LYS A 108 -13.85 22.49 -23.53
N ARG A 109 -13.90 23.83 -23.58
CA ARG A 109 -13.50 24.60 -24.78
C ARG A 109 -12.00 24.45 -25.05
N GLU A 110 -11.15 24.53 -24.03
CA GLU A 110 -9.71 24.32 -24.16
C GLU A 110 -9.36 22.94 -24.72
N LEU A 111 -9.97 21.87 -24.19
CA LEU A 111 -9.80 20.51 -24.72
C LEU A 111 -10.24 20.39 -26.18
N THR A 112 -11.38 21.00 -26.52
CA THR A 112 -11.88 21.03 -27.90
C THR A 112 -10.90 21.75 -28.83
N ASN A 113 -10.39 22.90 -28.40
CA ASN A 113 -9.40 23.69 -29.13
C ASN A 113 -8.06 22.97 -29.26
N LEU A 114 -7.60 22.28 -28.21
CA LEU A 114 -6.37 21.48 -28.23
C LEU A 114 -6.48 20.37 -29.27
N ASN A 115 -7.59 19.62 -29.28
CA ASN A 115 -7.84 18.57 -30.26
C ASN A 115 -7.87 19.12 -31.69
N ALA A 116 -8.53 20.26 -31.91
CA ALA A 116 -8.62 20.89 -33.23
C ALA A 116 -7.25 21.39 -33.73
N ARG A 117 -6.44 22.02 -32.86
CA ARG A 117 -5.08 22.46 -33.18
C ARG A 117 -4.18 21.27 -33.54
N TYR A 118 -4.20 20.23 -32.72
CA TYR A 118 -3.43 19.01 -32.96
C TYR A 118 -3.79 18.35 -34.30
N GLN A 119 -5.08 18.21 -34.62
CA GLN A 119 -5.53 17.66 -35.91
C GLN A 119 -5.07 18.49 -37.11
N LYS A 120 -4.97 19.82 -36.95
CA LYS A 120 -4.48 20.73 -38.00
C LYS A 120 -2.97 20.62 -38.17
N GLU A 121 -2.23 20.55 -37.07
CA GLU A 121 -0.75 20.49 -37.07
C GLU A 121 -0.23 19.14 -37.57
N GLN A 122 -0.86 18.01 -37.22
CA GLN A 122 -0.42 16.68 -37.64
C GLN A 122 -0.37 16.48 -39.16
N ARG A 123 -1.23 17.18 -39.92
CA ARG A 123 -1.30 17.05 -41.39
C ARG A 123 -0.02 17.46 -42.10
N ASN A 124 0.81 18.31 -41.48
CA ASN A 124 1.96 18.96 -42.12
C ASN A 124 3.33 18.52 -41.55
N LEU A 125 3.37 17.60 -40.58
CA LEU A 125 4.61 17.23 -39.89
C LEU A 125 5.30 16.01 -40.51
N GLN A 126 6.64 15.98 -40.49
CA GLN A 126 7.46 14.80 -40.81
C GLN A 126 7.50 13.81 -39.64
N ALA A 127 7.87 12.54 -39.88
CA ALA A 127 7.74 11.43 -38.93
C ALA A 127 8.35 11.67 -37.52
N VAL A 128 9.55 12.26 -37.43
CA VAL A 128 10.21 12.54 -36.14
C VAL A 128 9.51 13.68 -35.39
N ALA A 129 9.10 14.73 -36.11
CA ALA A 129 8.37 15.86 -35.55
C ALA A 129 6.95 15.48 -35.10
N ARG A 130 6.32 14.51 -35.78
CA ARG A 130 5.03 13.93 -35.36
C ARG A 130 5.14 13.29 -33.98
N LYS A 131 6.14 12.44 -33.75
CA LYS A 131 6.28 11.77 -32.46
C LYS A 131 6.39 12.76 -31.28
N GLN A 132 7.17 13.82 -31.43
CA GLN A 132 7.30 14.85 -30.41
C GLN A 132 5.99 15.63 -30.20
N ALA A 133 5.28 15.96 -31.28
CA ALA A 133 3.98 16.61 -31.22
C ALA A 133 2.92 15.72 -30.53
N ASP A 134 2.91 14.42 -30.82
CA ASP A 134 2.02 13.44 -30.21
C ASP A 134 2.28 13.34 -28.69
N GLU A 135 3.54 13.24 -28.28
CA GLU A 135 3.92 13.21 -26.85
C GLU A 135 3.57 14.51 -26.11
N ALA A 136 3.71 15.67 -26.77
CA ALA A 136 3.33 16.95 -26.20
C ALA A 136 1.80 17.08 -26.06
N TYR A 137 1.06 16.69 -27.10
CA TYR A 137 -0.40 16.68 -27.09
C TYR A 137 -0.95 15.73 -26.03
N LEU A 138 -0.43 14.50 -25.92
CA LEU A 138 -0.88 13.55 -24.90
C LEU A 138 -0.65 14.08 -23.49
N ARG A 139 0.48 14.73 -23.23
CA ARG A 139 0.76 15.39 -21.95
C ARG A 139 -0.22 16.53 -21.66
N ALA A 140 -0.39 17.45 -22.60
CA ALA A 140 -1.30 18.58 -22.44
C ALA A 140 -2.77 18.13 -22.27
N LYS A 141 -3.17 17.10 -23.03
CA LYS A 141 -4.50 16.51 -22.94
C LYS A 141 -4.72 15.86 -21.58
N ALA A 142 -3.79 15.04 -21.10
CA ALA A 142 -3.88 14.42 -19.78
C ALA A 142 -3.99 15.49 -18.68
N GLU A 143 -3.17 16.54 -18.74
CA GLU A 143 -3.23 17.65 -17.77
C GLU A 143 -4.60 18.34 -17.75
N LEU A 144 -5.15 18.69 -18.91
CA LEU A 144 -6.47 19.31 -19.00
C LEU A 144 -7.60 18.37 -18.54
N GLN A 145 -7.52 17.07 -18.89
CA GLN A 145 -8.50 16.07 -18.46
C GLN A 145 -8.48 15.88 -16.94
N ASN A 146 -7.31 15.89 -16.31
CA ASN A 146 -7.19 15.74 -14.87
C ASN A 146 -7.72 16.97 -14.14
N ARG A 147 -7.44 18.18 -14.65
CA ARG A 147 -8.03 19.42 -14.14
C ARG A 147 -9.56 19.40 -14.27
N GLN A 148 -10.08 18.94 -15.41
CA GLN A 148 -11.52 18.80 -15.62
C GLN A 148 -12.14 17.82 -14.61
N ALA A 149 -11.57 16.62 -14.48
CA ALA A 149 -12.07 15.61 -13.54
C ALA A 149 -12.05 16.12 -12.09
N SER A 150 -11.00 16.84 -11.69
CA SER A 150 -10.89 17.46 -10.38
C SER A 150 -11.99 18.51 -10.13
N LEU A 151 -12.24 19.40 -11.09
CA LEU A 151 -13.31 20.40 -10.98
C LEU A 151 -14.71 19.77 -11.03
N GLU A 152 -14.91 18.70 -11.80
CA GLU A 152 -16.18 17.97 -11.84
C GLU A 152 -16.46 17.33 -10.47
N GLN A 153 -15.47 16.65 -9.89
CA GLN A 153 -15.58 16.09 -8.53
C GLN A 153 -15.88 17.18 -7.50
N ARG A 154 -15.24 18.34 -7.60
CA ARG A 154 -15.49 19.48 -6.72
C ARG A 154 -16.91 20.03 -6.87
N SER A 155 -17.41 20.17 -8.10
CA SER A 155 -18.79 20.64 -8.37
C SER A 155 -19.83 19.67 -7.80
N VAL A 156 -19.62 18.35 -7.97
CA VAL A 156 -20.48 17.31 -7.39
C VAL A 156 -20.45 17.38 -5.85
N ALA A 157 -19.27 17.48 -5.24
CA ALA A 157 -19.14 17.56 -3.78
C ALA A 157 -19.79 18.83 -3.21
N ALA A 158 -19.70 19.95 -3.90
CA ALA A 158 -20.22 21.24 -3.47
C ALA A 158 -21.74 21.40 -3.65
N THR A 159 -22.38 20.48 -4.39
CA THR A 159 -23.83 20.41 -4.58
C THR A 159 -24.49 19.28 -3.78
N ALA A 160 -23.68 18.42 -3.15
CA ALA A 160 -24.16 17.24 -2.43
C ALA A 160 -24.88 17.56 -1.12
N VAL A 161 -24.65 18.74 -0.51
CA VAL A 161 -25.27 19.13 0.77
C VAL A 161 -26.59 19.89 0.52
N PRO A 162 -27.76 19.33 0.89
CA PRO A 162 -29.04 20.00 0.67
C PRO A 162 -29.16 21.31 1.45
N GLY A 163 -29.62 22.36 0.78
CA GLY A 163 -29.90 23.67 1.39
C GLY A 163 -28.67 24.54 1.70
N LEU A 164 -27.45 24.03 1.49
CA LEU A 164 -26.19 24.74 1.75
C LEU A 164 -25.30 24.72 0.50
N PRO A 165 -25.61 25.53 -0.53
CA PRO A 165 -24.85 25.55 -1.77
C PRO A 165 -23.39 25.94 -1.51
N GLY A 166 -22.45 25.21 -2.12
CA GLY A 166 -21.02 25.44 -1.95
C GLY A 166 -20.41 24.74 -0.73
N MET A 167 -21.21 24.18 0.17
CA MET A 167 -20.69 23.34 1.25
C MET A 167 -20.45 21.91 0.77
N THR A 168 -19.41 21.29 1.31
CA THR A 168 -19.02 19.91 1.01
C THR A 168 -19.24 19.01 2.22
N GLY A 169 -19.84 17.85 2.01
CA GLY A 169 -20.06 16.85 3.07
C GLY A 169 -18.75 16.32 3.69
N TYR A 170 -18.85 15.56 4.77
CA TYR A 170 -17.68 14.98 5.44
C TYR A 170 -16.99 13.94 4.56
N GLU A 171 -17.77 13.15 3.84
CA GLU A 171 -17.35 12.13 2.88
C GLU A 171 -16.50 12.67 1.72
N SER A 172 -16.61 13.97 1.42
CA SER A 172 -15.83 14.62 0.34
C SER A 172 -14.31 14.57 0.55
N ILE A 173 -13.85 14.28 1.77
CA ILE A 173 -12.42 14.14 2.11
C ILE A 173 -11.84 12.76 1.76
N GLU A 174 -12.69 11.74 1.59
CA GLU A 174 -12.25 10.36 1.39
C GLU A 174 -11.29 10.16 0.21
N PRO A 175 -11.48 10.81 -0.96
CA PRO A 175 -10.54 10.68 -2.07
C PRO A 175 -9.13 11.10 -1.70
N GLN A 176 -8.97 12.22 -0.98
CA GLN A 176 -7.65 12.71 -0.56
C GLN A 176 -7.01 11.81 0.50
N ILE A 177 -7.80 11.27 1.44
CA ILE A 177 -7.29 10.29 2.42
C ILE A 177 -6.81 9.03 1.71
N ARG A 178 -7.56 8.55 0.71
CA ARG A 178 -7.18 7.38 -0.09
C ARG A 178 -5.90 7.61 -0.87
N GLU A 179 -5.74 8.80 -1.48
CA GLU A 179 -4.53 9.18 -2.20
C GLU A 179 -3.30 9.12 -1.28
N VAL A 180 -3.38 9.74 -0.10
CA VAL A 180 -2.30 9.70 0.91
C VAL A 180 -1.97 8.25 1.31
N ALA A 181 -2.99 7.43 1.55
CA ALA A 181 -2.80 6.04 1.93
C ALA A 181 -2.15 5.21 0.80
N GLU A 182 -2.54 5.43 -0.45
CA GLU A 182 -1.95 4.79 -1.61
C GLU A 182 -0.49 5.18 -1.81
N ASP A 183 -0.15 6.46 -1.59
CA ASP A 183 1.22 6.93 -1.73
C ASP A 183 2.13 6.39 -0.62
N ILE A 184 1.65 6.34 0.62
CA ILE A 184 2.33 5.64 1.71
C ILE A 184 2.53 4.15 1.36
N ARG A 185 1.50 3.50 0.82
CA ARG A 185 1.61 2.10 0.39
C ARG A 185 2.64 1.91 -0.72
N LYS A 186 2.71 2.82 -1.70
CA LYS A 186 3.73 2.78 -2.77
C LYS A 186 5.13 2.92 -2.19
N VAL A 187 5.35 3.84 -1.24
CA VAL A 187 6.63 3.99 -0.54
C VAL A 187 7.04 2.70 0.15
N VAL A 188 6.12 2.06 0.89
CA VAL A 188 6.39 0.79 1.58
C VAL A 188 6.71 -0.34 0.58
N LEU A 189 5.97 -0.44 -0.52
CA LEU A 189 6.24 -1.44 -1.56
C LEU A 189 7.59 -1.20 -2.24
N GLN A 190 7.91 0.05 -2.55
CA GLN A 190 9.20 0.44 -3.13
C GLN A 190 10.35 0.15 -2.16
N LEU A 191 10.15 0.41 -0.87
CA LEU A 191 11.12 0.07 0.17
C LEU A 191 11.39 -1.44 0.17
N ARG A 192 10.35 -2.28 0.15
CA ARG A 192 10.49 -3.74 0.12
C ARG A 192 11.23 -4.23 -1.12
N THR A 193 10.89 -3.71 -2.30
CA THR A 193 11.50 -4.16 -3.55
C THR A 193 12.94 -3.70 -3.69
N GLN A 194 13.23 -2.44 -3.34
CA GLN A 194 14.55 -1.82 -3.52
C GLN A 194 15.60 -2.37 -2.54
N PHE A 195 15.22 -2.71 -1.31
CA PHE A 195 16.14 -3.15 -0.26
C PHE A 195 15.98 -4.63 0.12
N HIS A 196 15.16 -5.39 -0.63
CA HIS A 196 14.88 -6.81 -0.38
C HIS A 196 14.41 -7.12 1.06
N ILE A 197 13.62 -6.20 1.63
CA ILE A 197 13.10 -6.31 3.00
C ILE A 197 11.95 -7.31 3.06
N GLY A 198 12.08 -8.30 3.95
CA GLY A 198 11.03 -9.29 4.16
C GLY A 198 9.84 -8.72 4.93
N VAL A 199 10.13 -8.01 6.02
CA VAL A 199 9.14 -7.46 6.95
C VAL A 199 9.37 -5.96 7.13
N VAL A 200 8.32 -5.17 6.95
CA VAL A 200 8.30 -3.74 7.25
C VAL A 200 7.33 -3.51 8.40
N LEU A 201 7.80 -2.92 9.50
CA LEU A 201 6.98 -2.56 10.65
C LEU A 201 6.73 -1.05 10.68
N ASP A 202 5.46 -0.67 10.79
CA ASP A 202 5.09 0.70 11.14
C ASP A 202 5.11 0.86 12.66
N VAL A 203 5.97 1.74 13.16
CA VAL A 203 6.11 2.02 14.60
C VAL A 203 5.33 3.26 15.04
N ALA A 204 4.50 3.83 14.16
CA ALA A 204 3.68 5.00 14.46
C ALA A 204 2.81 4.85 15.72
N SER A 205 2.31 3.65 16.01
CA SER A 205 1.52 3.35 17.21
C SER A 205 2.36 3.09 18.45
N LEU A 206 3.67 2.86 18.27
CA LEU A 206 4.58 2.42 19.34
C LEU A 206 5.48 3.56 19.84
N SER A 207 5.74 4.56 19.00
CA SER A 207 6.48 5.76 19.38
C SER A 207 5.53 6.93 19.55
N PRO A 208 5.66 7.81 20.54
CA PRO A 208 4.96 9.10 20.56
C PRO A 208 5.49 10.04 19.46
N LEU A 209 4.66 10.99 19.00
CA LEU A 209 5.05 12.01 18.02
C LEU A 209 5.80 13.19 18.66
N HIS A 210 5.46 13.54 19.91
CA HIS A 210 6.03 14.70 20.58
C HIS A 210 6.10 14.46 22.09
N GLU A 211 7.32 14.57 22.63
CA GLU A 211 7.61 14.35 24.06
C GLU A 211 6.78 15.24 25.01
N SER A 212 6.47 16.47 24.57
CA SER A 212 5.70 17.47 25.33
C SER A 212 4.24 17.09 25.53
N LEU A 213 3.68 16.23 24.67
CA LEU A 213 2.30 15.79 24.72
C LEU A 213 2.12 14.48 25.50
N ILE A 214 3.21 13.88 25.98
CA ILE A 214 3.17 12.64 26.75
C ILE A 214 2.96 13.01 28.22
N PRO A 215 1.87 12.56 28.86
CA PRO A 215 1.72 12.69 30.31
C PRO A 215 2.93 12.08 31.03
N ALA A 216 3.34 12.66 32.16
CA ALA A 216 4.37 12.04 32.98
C ALA A 216 3.89 10.64 33.42
N PRO A 217 4.68 9.58 33.20
CA PRO A 217 4.30 8.25 33.62
C PRO A 217 4.20 8.19 35.14
N ASN A 218 3.19 7.50 35.66
CA ASN A 218 3.11 7.18 37.07
C ASN A 218 4.12 6.06 37.38
N VAL A 219 5.31 6.46 37.80
CA VAL A 219 6.42 5.55 38.12
C VAL A 219 6.06 4.61 39.28
N GLN A 220 5.17 4.99 40.20
CA GLN A 220 4.71 4.13 41.29
C GLN A 220 3.99 2.88 40.76
N THR A 221 3.23 3.03 39.68
CA THR A 221 2.59 1.90 38.99
C THR A 221 3.65 0.95 38.41
N LEU A 222 4.76 1.47 37.90
CA LEU A 222 5.81 0.70 37.23
C LEU A 222 6.70 -0.10 38.17
N PHE A 223 6.91 0.39 39.40
CA PHE A 223 7.70 -0.32 40.41
C PHE A 223 7.10 -1.67 40.83
N GLY A 224 5.81 -1.89 40.59
CA GLY A 224 5.24 -3.24 40.67
C GLY A 224 5.78 -4.07 39.51
N ASN A 225 6.78 -4.93 39.74
CA ASN A 225 7.27 -5.85 38.71
C ASN A 225 6.13 -6.79 38.23
N ARG A 226 5.53 -6.47 37.08
CA ARG A 226 4.40 -7.23 36.51
C ARG A 226 4.80 -8.22 35.43
N HIS A 227 6.05 -8.15 34.94
CA HIS A 227 6.54 -8.98 33.82
C HIS A 227 6.30 -10.49 34.03
N PHE A 228 6.45 -10.96 35.27
CA PHE A 228 6.28 -12.37 35.61
C PHE A 228 4.84 -12.88 35.47
N PHE A 229 3.82 -12.02 35.62
CA PHE A 229 2.41 -12.43 35.49
C PHE A 229 2.01 -12.71 34.04
N TRP A 230 2.70 -12.10 33.08
CA TRP A 230 2.44 -12.31 31.65
C TRP A 230 2.93 -13.69 31.17
N TRP A 231 4.04 -14.17 31.71
CA TRP A 231 4.56 -15.51 31.41
C TRP A 231 3.72 -16.64 32.01
N LYS A 232 2.91 -16.36 33.05
CA LYS A 232 2.05 -17.35 33.71
C LYS A 232 0.66 -17.52 33.10
N LYS A 233 0.42 -17.08 31.86
CA LYS A 233 -0.90 -17.12 31.17
C LYS A 233 -2.04 -16.35 31.88
N GLN A 234 -1.74 -15.56 32.91
CA GLN A 234 -2.69 -14.66 33.59
C GLN A 234 -2.69 -13.24 32.97
N GLY A 235 -2.02 -13.09 31.83
CA GLY A 235 -1.44 -11.85 31.33
C GLY A 235 -2.36 -10.63 31.30
N LEU A 236 -3.37 -10.60 30.42
CA LEU A 236 -4.25 -9.43 30.25
C LEU A 236 -5.53 -9.49 31.10
N ARG A 237 -5.74 -10.58 31.84
CA ARG A 237 -6.98 -10.80 32.62
C ARG A 237 -6.95 -10.12 33.99
N GLU A 238 -5.77 -9.81 34.50
CA GLU A 238 -5.61 -9.10 35.76
C GLU A 238 -5.86 -7.59 35.56
N PRO A 239 -6.84 -6.98 36.25
CA PRO A 239 -7.23 -5.58 36.03
C PRO A 239 -6.10 -4.56 36.19
N ARG A 240 -5.08 -4.90 36.98
CA ARG A 240 -3.93 -4.03 37.24
C ARG A 240 -2.88 -4.05 36.12
N ASN A 241 -2.95 -4.99 35.18
CA ASN A 241 -1.96 -5.13 34.12
C ASN A 241 -2.19 -4.16 32.95
N ILE A 242 -3.45 -3.77 32.68
CA ILE A 242 -3.75 -2.76 31.64
C ILE A 242 -3.20 -1.38 32.06
N PRO A 243 -3.51 -0.84 33.25
CA PRO A 243 -2.92 0.42 33.70
C PRO A 243 -1.39 0.36 33.76
N TRP A 244 -0.82 -0.77 34.13
CA TRP A 244 0.64 -0.96 34.12
C TRP A 244 1.21 -0.84 32.70
N LEU A 245 0.59 -1.50 31.70
CA LEU A 245 1.00 -1.43 30.29
C LEU A 245 0.91 -0.01 29.74
N GLU A 246 -0.15 0.71 30.07
CA GLU A 246 -0.32 2.11 29.69
C GLU A 246 0.81 2.97 30.27
N GLN A 247 1.10 2.84 31.56
CA GLN A 247 2.19 3.59 32.18
C GLN A 247 3.57 3.19 31.63
N ALA A 248 3.75 1.92 31.27
CA ALA A 248 5.01 1.43 30.71
C ALA A 248 5.19 2.01 29.30
N SER A 249 4.13 2.01 28.50
CA SER A 249 4.10 2.67 27.20
C SER A 249 4.46 4.16 27.32
N LEU A 250 3.83 4.89 28.25
CA LEU A 250 4.15 6.30 28.52
C LEU A 250 5.59 6.53 28.98
N PHE A 251 6.12 5.63 29.81
CA PHE A 251 7.49 5.71 30.29
C PHE A 251 8.51 5.53 29.17
N TRP A 252 8.33 4.53 28.31
CA TRP A 252 9.21 4.32 27.16
C TRP A 252 9.09 5.45 26.16
N ALA A 253 7.86 5.93 25.92
CA ALA A 253 7.59 7.07 25.07
C ALA A 253 8.35 8.34 25.52
N LYS A 254 8.51 8.58 26.83
CA LYS A 254 9.26 9.72 27.38
C LYS A 254 10.78 9.59 27.37
N HIS A 255 11.32 8.41 27.07
CA HIS A 255 12.77 8.19 27.09
C HIS A 255 13.27 7.67 25.74
N PRO A 256 13.04 8.40 24.63
CA PRO A 256 13.55 8.01 23.32
C PRO A 256 15.08 7.95 23.35
N GLY A 257 15.66 6.92 22.73
CA GLY A 257 17.13 6.77 22.64
C GLY A 257 17.80 6.11 23.84
N TRP A 258 17.06 5.65 24.86
CA TRP A 258 17.60 4.79 25.94
C TRP A 258 17.93 3.35 25.49
N GLY A 259 17.99 3.10 24.17
CA GLY A 259 18.29 1.79 23.59
C GLY A 259 17.13 0.78 23.62
N PHE A 260 15.95 1.21 24.07
CA PHE A 260 14.72 0.42 24.14
C PHE A 260 13.57 1.08 23.36
N ASP A 261 13.88 1.79 22.28
CA ASP A 261 12.86 2.12 21.30
C ASP A 261 12.13 0.79 20.94
N PRO A 262 10.82 0.79 20.68
CA PRO A 262 10.05 -0.42 20.34
C PRO A 262 10.50 -1.09 19.02
N VAL A 263 11.64 -0.66 18.50
CA VAL A 263 12.40 -1.25 17.42
C VAL A 263 12.63 -2.73 17.72
N PRO A 264 12.17 -3.65 16.85
CA PRO A 264 12.48 -5.06 17.01
C PRO A 264 14.00 -5.23 17.00
N LEU A 265 14.54 -6.03 17.93
CA LEU A 265 15.95 -6.41 17.93
C LEU A 265 16.35 -6.94 16.53
N GLY A 266 17.35 -6.31 15.91
CA GLY A 266 17.79 -6.63 14.55
C GLY A 266 17.08 -5.87 13.42
N GLY A 267 16.10 -5.00 13.73
CA GLY A 267 15.43 -4.15 12.76
C GLY A 267 16.24 -2.89 12.43
N LYS A 268 16.34 -2.53 11.14
CA LYS A 268 17.00 -1.29 10.70
C LYS A 268 16.01 -0.14 10.54
N ASP A 269 16.46 1.06 10.89
CA ASP A 269 15.68 2.31 10.75
C ASP A 269 15.65 2.77 9.30
N TYR A 270 14.44 2.85 8.73
CA TYR A 270 14.22 3.34 7.37
C TYR A 270 13.44 4.66 7.32
N ARG A 271 13.21 5.34 8.44
CA ARG A 271 12.41 6.60 8.48
C ARG A 271 12.91 7.62 7.46
N ASN A 272 14.20 7.93 7.47
CA ASN A 272 14.80 8.90 6.53
C ASN A 272 14.71 8.45 5.06
N ILE A 273 14.90 7.15 4.80
CA ILE A 273 14.81 6.59 3.45
C ILE A 273 13.36 6.68 2.96
N THR A 274 12.38 6.31 3.78
CA THR A 274 10.96 6.41 3.40
C THR A 274 10.53 7.84 3.08
N LEU A 275 11.07 8.85 3.78
CA LEU A 275 10.84 10.26 3.44
C LEU A 275 11.46 10.66 2.10
N GLN A 276 12.60 10.09 1.74
CA GLN A 276 13.20 10.30 0.41
C GLN A 276 12.39 9.62 -0.69
N LEU A 277 11.89 8.41 -0.44
CA LEU A 277 11.02 7.68 -1.36
C LEU A 277 9.65 8.37 -1.53
N LEU A 278 9.15 9.03 -0.48
CA LEU A 278 7.93 9.82 -0.54
C LEU A 278 8.08 11.07 -1.41
N LYS A 279 9.28 11.49 -1.83
CA LYS A 279 9.44 12.64 -2.73
C LYS A 279 8.71 12.38 -4.04
N ILE A 280 7.42 12.71 -4.05
CA ILE A 280 6.53 12.59 -5.18
C ILE A 280 7.12 13.49 -6.25
N PRO A 281 7.37 12.99 -7.48
CA PRO A 281 7.74 13.86 -8.57
C PRO A 281 6.72 14.99 -8.64
N ARG A 282 7.16 16.22 -8.37
CA ARG A 282 6.37 17.43 -8.64
C ARG A 282 6.28 17.58 -10.16
N GLY A 283 5.42 16.80 -10.79
CA GLY A 283 5.35 16.73 -12.24
C GLY A 283 4.74 15.43 -12.70
N GLY A 284 3.41 15.41 -12.80
CA GLY A 284 2.68 14.29 -13.35
C GLY A 284 1.29 14.29 -12.78
N GLY A 285 0.43 15.16 -13.31
CA GLY A 285 -1.00 15.06 -13.09
C GLY A 285 -1.42 13.59 -13.28
N ARG A 286 -2.06 13.05 -12.26
CA ARG A 286 -2.89 11.85 -12.38
C ARG A 286 -4.34 12.27 -12.48
#